data_AF-A0A1E3B9C9-F1
#
_entry.id   AF-A0A1E3B9C9-F1
#
_cell.length_a   1.000
_cell.length_b   1.000
_cell.length_c   1.000
_cell.angle_alpha   90.00
_cell.angle_beta   90.00
_cell.angle_gamma   90.00
#
_symmetry.space_group_name_H-M   'P 1'
#
loop_
_entity.id
_entity.type
_entity.pdbx_description
1 polymer ?
#
loop_
_entity_poly.entity_id
_entity_poly.type
_entity_poly.pdbx_seq_one_letter_code
_entity_poly.pdbx_strand_id
1 'polypeptide(L)'
;MPPVISSTSMTIQLSNSSATSSANSFNCKSIEIYSPITEIVVHPLKAFEPTDAIPTMLEVITQTDHPVTFLTLNFMGWGSSGPSDPDPRCLQIAHKAQLTALRAHLENFTLKYTFEHDVVHDWTVDLLHHTRNLRTLHMETCSDLKGAPLFHRLALSSDMAWPQLRELSLERIRARGDDLTMFLQKSQQSLRVLSLHFIRIISSKEDLK
;
A
#
# COMPACT_ATOMS: atom_id res chain seq x y z
N MET A 1 -30.68 3.23 -28.72
CA MET A 1 -30.34 2.84 -27.34
C MET A 1 -30.17 4.11 -26.52
N PRO A 2 -30.73 4.20 -25.31
CA PRO A 2 -30.46 5.35 -24.43
C PRO A 2 -28.99 5.29 -23.94
N PRO A 3 -28.35 6.42 -23.62
CA PRO A 3 -27.02 6.41 -23.05
C PRO A 3 -27.08 5.90 -21.61
N VAL A 4 -26.35 4.83 -21.34
CA VAL A 4 -26.10 4.35 -19.98
C VAL A 4 -25.00 5.23 -19.40
N ILE A 5 -25.34 5.97 -18.35
CA ILE A 5 -24.41 6.81 -17.59
C ILE A 5 -23.72 5.89 -16.58
N SER A 6 -22.38 5.83 -16.61
CA SER A 6 -21.58 5.10 -15.62
C SER A 6 -20.54 6.01 -14.99
N SER A 7 -20.20 5.73 -13.72
CA SER A 7 -19.50 6.60 -12.78
C SER A 7 -18.36 5.83 -12.12
N THR A 8 -17.15 6.38 -12.07
CA THR A 8 -16.05 5.88 -11.24
C THR A 8 -16.42 6.05 -9.77
N SER A 9 -16.64 4.94 -9.05
CA SER A 9 -16.97 4.97 -7.63
C SER A 9 -15.72 4.71 -6.79
N MET A 10 -15.18 5.78 -6.23
CA MET A 10 -14.17 5.71 -5.18
C MET A 10 -14.89 5.71 -3.83
N THR A 11 -14.75 4.62 -3.07
CA THR A 11 -15.35 4.54 -1.74
C THR A 11 -14.27 4.79 -0.71
N ILE A 12 -14.28 5.99 -0.12
CA ILE A 12 -13.52 6.30 1.09
C ILE A 12 -14.41 5.92 2.27
N GLN A 13 -14.10 4.80 2.93
CA GLN A 13 -14.79 4.44 4.17
C GLN A 13 -14.01 5.02 5.35
N LEU A 14 -14.54 6.11 5.93
CA LEU A 14 -14.07 6.66 7.19
C LEU A 14 -14.86 5.98 8.31
N SER A 15 -14.21 5.16 9.14
CA SER A 15 -14.87 4.54 10.28
C SER A 15 -14.55 5.30 11.58
N ASN A 16 -15.60 5.79 12.25
CA ASN A 16 -15.51 6.40 13.57
C ASN A 16 -15.63 5.31 14.65
N SER A 17 -14.58 5.10 15.45
CA SER A 17 -14.65 4.25 16.63
C SER A 17 -14.74 5.09 17.92
N SER A 18 -15.80 5.90 18.07
CA SER A 18 -16.23 6.43 19.38
C SER A 18 -17.50 7.29 19.24
N ALA A 19 -18.57 6.87 19.92
CA ALA A 19 -19.75 7.69 20.15
C ALA A 19 -19.59 8.45 21.47
N THR A 20 -19.21 9.73 21.41
CA THR A 20 -19.56 10.72 22.43
C THR A 20 -19.59 12.11 21.82
N SER A 21 -20.75 12.75 21.94
CA SER A 21 -21.10 14.08 21.43
C SER A 21 -20.36 15.18 22.18
N SER A 22 -19.59 16.01 21.47
CA SER A 22 -19.73 17.48 21.43
C SER A 22 -18.53 18.10 20.69
N ALA A 23 -18.81 19.07 19.82
CA ALA A 23 -17.93 19.71 18.83
C ALA A 23 -17.47 18.76 17.69
N ASN A 24 -17.81 19.12 16.45
CA ASN A 24 -17.54 18.37 15.21
C ASN A 24 -16.02 18.22 14.93
N SER A 25 -15.33 17.34 15.65
CA SER A 25 -14.07 16.76 15.19
C SER A 25 -14.38 15.41 14.56
N PHE A 26 -14.16 15.30 13.26
CA PHE A 26 -14.16 14.01 12.57
C PHE A 26 -13.03 13.17 13.18
N ASN A 27 -13.34 12.06 13.85
CA ASN A 27 -12.37 11.16 14.49
C ASN A 27 -12.08 9.97 13.56
N CYS A 28 -11.48 10.25 12.41
CA CYS A 28 -11.21 9.26 11.36
C CYS A 28 -9.89 8.52 11.61
N LYS A 29 -9.95 7.42 12.36
CA LYS A 29 -8.75 6.63 12.67
C LYS A 29 -8.31 5.65 11.57
N SER A 30 -9.19 5.39 10.61
CA SER A 30 -9.01 4.41 9.54
C SER A 30 -9.39 5.01 8.19
N ILE A 31 -8.50 4.85 7.22
CA ILE A 31 -8.72 5.24 5.83
C ILE A 31 -8.52 4.01 4.96
N GLU A 32 -9.52 3.72 4.14
CA GLU A 32 -9.47 2.66 3.16
C GLU A 32 -9.67 3.26 1.77
N ILE A 33 -8.71 3.01 0.89
CA ILE A 33 -8.74 3.45 -0.50
C ILE A 33 -8.96 2.21 -1.36
N TYR A 34 -10.17 2.10 -1.90
CA TYR A 34 -10.55 1.06 -2.84
C TYR A 34 -10.74 1.64 -4.23
N SER A 35 -10.22 0.92 -5.22
CA SER A 35 -10.48 1.20 -6.63
C SER A 35 -10.93 -0.07 -7.36
N PRO A 36 -12.21 -0.46 -7.26
CA PRO A 36 -12.72 -1.55 -8.08
C PRO A 36 -12.74 -1.11 -9.56
N ILE A 37 -12.23 -1.95 -10.47
CA ILE A 37 -12.46 -1.74 -11.89
C ILE A 37 -13.95 -1.93 -12.16
N THR A 38 -14.58 -0.90 -12.73
CA THR A 38 -15.89 -0.99 -13.38
C THR A 38 -15.69 -0.71 -14.86
N GLU A 39 -16.43 -1.42 -15.72
CA GLU A 39 -16.20 -1.51 -17.18
C GLU A 39 -15.92 -0.17 -17.89
N ILE A 40 -14.96 -0.20 -18.83
CA ILE A 40 -14.30 0.96 -19.47
C ILE A 40 -15.21 1.65 -20.51
N VAL A 41 -15.38 2.97 -20.41
CA VAL A 41 -15.73 3.86 -21.54
C VAL A 41 -14.80 5.07 -21.53
N VAL A 42 -14.15 5.35 -22.67
CA VAL A 42 -13.20 6.46 -22.85
C VAL A 42 -13.96 7.79 -22.88
N HIS A 43 -13.78 8.62 -21.85
CA HIS A 43 -14.19 10.04 -21.88
C HIS A 43 -12.96 10.96 -22.08
N PRO A 44 -13.10 12.08 -22.83
CA PRO A 44 -11.97 12.95 -23.20
C PRO A 44 -11.62 14.01 -22.13
N LEU A 45 -12.17 13.90 -20.91
CA LEU A 45 -11.84 14.79 -19.79
C LEU A 45 -10.90 14.03 -18.86
N LYS A 46 -9.83 14.68 -18.41
CA LYS A 46 -8.82 14.14 -17.48
C LYS A 46 -9.53 13.70 -16.19
N ALA A 47 -9.97 12.45 -16.15
CA ALA A 47 -10.69 11.88 -15.03
C ALA A 47 -9.71 11.75 -13.86
N PHE A 48 -10.18 12.04 -12.65
CA PHE A 48 -9.41 11.84 -11.43
C PHE A 48 -9.07 10.36 -11.32
N GLU A 49 -7.80 10.02 -11.46
CA GLU A 49 -7.37 8.63 -11.47
C GLU A 49 -7.28 8.11 -10.03
N PRO A 50 -7.53 6.81 -9.80
CA PRO A 50 -7.37 6.21 -8.48
C PRO A 50 -6.00 6.43 -7.82
N THR A 51 -4.93 6.65 -8.60
CA THR A 51 -3.60 7.02 -8.09
C THR A 51 -3.49 8.47 -7.66
N ASP A 52 -4.37 9.37 -8.14
CA ASP A 52 -4.45 10.79 -7.68
C ASP A 52 -5.06 10.90 -6.28
N ALA A 53 -5.86 9.92 -5.88
CA ALA A 53 -6.50 9.86 -4.59
C ALA A 53 -5.52 9.75 -3.41
N ILE A 54 -4.44 9.00 -3.61
CA ILE A 54 -3.43 8.75 -2.57
C ILE A 54 -2.71 10.04 -2.19
N PRO A 55 -2.00 10.74 -3.10
CA PRO A 55 -1.33 11.99 -2.74
C PRO A 55 -2.32 13.03 -2.22
N THR A 56 -3.55 13.06 -2.75
CA THR A 56 -4.62 13.95 -2.25
C THR A 56 -4.99 13.63 -0.80
N MET A 57 -5.20 12.36 -0.45
CA MET A 57 -5.51 11.97 0.92
C MET A 57 -4.34 12.19 1.86
N LEU A 58 -3.13 11.86 1.43
CA LEU A 58 -1.94 12.10 2.24
C LEU A 58 -1.74 13.61 2.47
N GLU A 59 -2.04 14.45 1.47
CA GLU A 59 -2.05 15.90 1.63
C GLU A 59 -3.09 16.33 2.67
N VAL A 60 -4.32 15.83 2.62
CA VAL A 60 -5.35 16.12 3.63
C VAL A 60 -4.88 15.72 5.02
N ILE A 61 -4.35 14.50 5.20
CA ILE A 61 -3.81 14.02 6.48
C ILE A 61 -2.71 14.96 6.99
N THR A 62 -1.83 15.41 6.10
CA THR A 62 -0.72 16.30 6.42
C THR A 62 -1.21 17.69 6.83
N GLN A 63 -2.15 18.27 6.07
CA GLN A 63 -2.68 19.61 6.34
C GLN A 63 -3.53 19.65 7.61
N THR A 64 -4.20 18.55 7.94
CA THR A 64 -5.08 18.45 9.10
C THR A 64 -4.42 17.87 10.34
N ASP A 65 -3.16 17.41 10.23
CA ASP A 65 -2.44 16.66 11.27
C ASP A 65 -3.29 15.51 11.84
N HIS A 66 -4.03 14.82 10.97
CA HIS A 66 -5.00 13.83 11.40
C HIS A 66 -4.30 12.51 11.79
N PRO A 67 -4.57 11.94 12.98
CA PRO A 67 -3.87 10.75 13.46
C PRO A 67 -4.44 9.47 12.83
N VAL A 68 -4.08 9.21 11.58
CA VAL A 68 -4.47 7.99 10.87
C VAL A 68 -3.66 6.82 11.40
N THR A 69 -4.35 5.88 12.04
CA THR A 69 -3.74 4.68 12.67
C THR A 69 -3.86 3.42 11.81
N PHE A 70 -4.79 3.43 10.85
CA PHE A 70 -5.03 2.32 9.93
C PHE A 70 -5.14 2.83 8.50
N LEU A 71 -4.38 2.22 7.60
CA LEU A 71 -4.39 2.53 6.18
C LEU A 71 -4.48 1.24 5.35
N THR A 72 -5.52 1.14 4.54
CA THR A 72 -5.64 0.10 3.51
C THR A 72 -5.54 0.72 2.14
N LEU A 73 -4.61 0.21 1.34
CA LEU A 73 -4.41 0.54 -0.05
C LEU A 73 -4.64 -0.72 -0.88
N ASN A 74 -5.72 -0.72 -1.66
CA ASN A 74 -6.08 -1.85 -2.49
C ASN A 74 -6.09 -1.48 -3.99
N PHE A 75 -5.02 -1.90 -4.65
CA PHE A 75 -4.75 -1.79 -6.09
C PHE A 75 -4.90 -3.14 -6.80
N MET A 76 -5.63 -4.08 -6.21
CA MET A 76 -5.95 -5.35 -6.85
C MET A 76 -7.01 -5.12 -7.93
N GLY A 77 -6.77 -5.64 -9.13
CA GLY A 77 -7.70 -5.53 -10.25
C GLY A 77 -7.09 -4.91 -11.50
N TRP A 78 -5.98 -4.18 -11.39
CA TRP A 78 -5.34 -3.50 -12.51
C TRP A 78 -4.48 -4.46 -13.37
N GLY A 79 -5.14 -5.42 -14.02
CA GLY A 79 -4.52 -6.45 -14.86
C GLY A 79 -4.76 -6.21 -16.34
N SER A 80 -3.65 -6.05 -17.08
CA SER A 80 -3.52 -6.20 -18.54
C SER A 80 -4.13 -5.11 -19.44
N SER A 81 -3.34 -4.07 -19.70
CA SER A 81 -3.35 -3.29 -20.95
C SER A 81 -4.70 -2.65 -21.32
N GLY A 82 -5.25 -1.84 -20.42
CA GLY A 82 -6.34 -0.92 -20.74
C GLY A 82 -5.85 0.53 -20.78
N PRO A 83 -6.46 1.42 -21.57
CA PRO A 83 -6.18 2.87 -21.56
C PRO A 83 -6.61 3.59 -20.25
N SER A 84 -6.77 2.83 -19.17
CA SER A 84 -7.23 3.28 -17.85
C SER A 84 -6.36 2.70 -16.72
N ASP A 85 -5.17 2.18 -17.06
CA ASP A 85 -4.17 1.82 -16.08
C ASP A 85 -3.71 3.11 -15.38
N PRO A 86 -3.93 3.26 -14.07
CA PRO A 86 -3.63 4.50 -13.38
C PRO A 86 -2.15 4.87 -13.47
N ASP A 87 -1.84 6.14 -13.67
CA ASP A 87 -0.47 6.60 -13.84
C ASP A 87 0.31 6.43 -12.52
N PRO A 88 1.30 5.53 -12.46
CA PRO A 88 2.07 5.31 -11.25
C PRO A 88 2.92 6.54 -10.88
N ARG A 89 3.17 7.45 -11.83
CA ARG A 89 3.90 8.71 -11.57
C ARG A 89 3.15 9.64 -10.63
N CYS A 90 1.83 9.51 -10.48
CA CYS A 90 1.08 10.28 -9.50
C CYS A 90 1.52 9.96 -8.05
N LEU A 91 2.10 8.78 -7.80
CA LEU A 91 2.70 8.44 -6.51
C LEU A 91 4.05 9.13 -6.25
N GLN A 92 4.80 9.52 -7.30
CA GLN A 92 6.04 10.30 -7.15
C GLN A 92 5.79 11.70 -6.63
N ILE A 93 4.57 12.21 -6.81
CA ILE A 93 4.16 13.54 -6.36
C ILE A 93 3.98 13.56 -4.84
N ALA A 94 3.91 12.39 -4.18
CA ALA A 94 3.80 12.32 -2.74
C ALA A 94 5.09 12.85 -2.07
N HIS A 95 5.00 14.06 -1.49
CA HIS A 95 6.13 14.73 -0.89
C HIS A 95 6.57 14.06 0.43
N LYS A 96 7.86 14.17 0.78
CA LYS A 96 8.42 13.72 2.08
C LYS A 96 7.59 14.14 3.31
N ALA A 97 6.95 15.32 3.24
CA ALA A 97 6.06 15.82 4.29
C ALA A 97 4.84 14.91 4.51
N GLN A 98 4.28 14.37 3.42
CA GLN A 98 3.13 13.47 3.44
C GLN A 98 3.45 12.12 4.07
N LEU A 99 4.60 11.55 3.73
CA LEU A 99 5.09 10.33 4.36
C LEU A 99 5.43 10.54 5.84
N THR A 100 5.89 11.75 6.20
CA THR A 100 6.18 12.13 7.58
C THR A 100 4.90 12.28 8.42
N ALA A 101 3.79 12.77 7.85
CA ALA A 101 2.52 12.85 8.56
C ALA A 101 2.00 11.46 8.97
N LEU A 102 2.11 10.48 8.06
CA LEU A 102 1.74 9.09 8.36
C LEU A 102 2.64 8.45 9.44
N ARG A 103 3.93 8.81 9.48
CA ARG A 103 4.91 8.23 10.40
C ARG A 103 4.49 8.28 11.87
N ALA A 104 3.84 9.36 12.29
CA ALA A 104 3.56 9.58 13.70
C ALA A 104 2.50 8.62 14.25
N HIS A 105 1.53 8.22 13.42
CA HIS A 105 0.31 7.57 13.91
C HIS A 105 0.03 6.21 13.28
N LEU A 106 0.62 5.87 12.12
CA LEU A 106 0.26 4.65 11.44
C LEU A 106 0.72 3.40 12.19
N GLU A 107 -0.24 2.60 12.64
CA GLU A 107 -0.02 1.34 13.36
C GLU A 107 -0.39 0.11 12.51
N ASN A 108 -1.32 0.25 11.57
CA ASN A 108 -1.81 -0.87 10.77
C ASN A 108 -1.77 -0.49 9.29
N PHE A 109 -1.11 -1.31 8.49
CA PHE A 109 -0.98 -1.07 7.07
C PHE A 109 -1.31 -2.33 6.28
N THR A 110 -2.27 -2.20 5.36
CA THR A 110 -2.66 -3.24 4.41
C THR A 110 -2.36 -2.73 3.02
N LEU A 111 -1.45 -3.41 2.32
CA LEU A 111 -1.11 -3.12 0.94
C LEU A 111 -1.45 -4.32 0.07
N LYS A 112 -2.43 -4.16 -0.81
CA LYS A 112 -2.81 -5.16 -1.80
C LYS A 112 -2.56 -4.56 -3.17
N TYR A 113 -1.72 -5.16 -4.00
CA TYR A 113 -1.41 -4.56 -5.30
C TYR A 113 -1.09 -5.57 -6.41
N THR A 114 -1.46 -5.19 -7.64
CA THR A 114 -1.14 -5.93 -8.87
C THR A 114 -0.06 -5.24 -9.71
N PHE A 115 0.35 -4.02 -9.32
CA PHE A 115 1.19 -3.15 -10.13
C PHE A 115 2.68 -3.47 -10.06
N GLU A 116 3.27 -3.70 -11.22
CA GLU A 116 4.68 -4.11 -11.38
C GLU A 116 5.60 -2.93 -11.75
N HIS A 117 5.16 -1.69 -11.55
CA HIS A 117 5.90 -0.50 -11.95
C HIS A 117 6.91 -0.12 -10.87
N ASP A 118 8.18 0.12 -11.26
CA ASP A 118 9.27 0.43 -10.31
C ASP A 118 8.96 1.61 -9.39
N VAL A 119 8.26 2.61 -9.91
CA VAL A 119 7.77 3.76 -9.14
C VAL A 119 6.89 3.37 -7.96
N VAL A 120 6.02 2.37 -8.14
CA VAL A 120 5.16 1.85 -7.06
C VAL A 120 5.99 1.10 -6.03
N HIS A 121 7.01 0.37 -6.48
CA HIS A 121 7.95 -0.31 -5.58
C HIS A 121 8.73 0.70 -4.74
N ASP A 122 9.30 1.74 -5.38
CA ASP A 122 10.05 2.80 -4.70
C ASP A 122 9.18 3.56 -3.70
N TRP A 123 7.99 3.96 -4.13
CA TRP A 123 7.03 4.61 -3.26
C TRP A 123 6.62 3.72 -2.06
N THR A 124 6.44 2.42 -2.28
CA THR A 124 6.13 1.46 -1.21
C THR A 124 7.28 1.35 -0.20
N VAL A 125 8.52 1.30 -0.69
CA VAL A 125 9.73 1.28 0.15
C VAL A 125 9.81 2.56 0.97
N ASP A 126 9.60 3.72 0.34
CA ASP A 126 9.62 5.02 1.02
C ASP A 126 8.53 5.12 2.08
N LEU A 127 7.31 4.68 1.77
CA LEU A 127 6.21 4.64 2.74
C LEU A 127 6.58 3.78 3.95
N LEU A 128 6.99 2.53 3.71
CA LEU A 128 7.34 1.58 4.76
C LEU A 128 8.56 2.02 5.59
N HIS A 129 9.49 2.77 4.99
CA HIS A 129 10.63 3.36 5.68
C HIS A 129 10.19 4.42 6.72
N HIS A 130 9.12 5.16 6.42
CA HIS A 130 8.62 6.21 7.30
C HIS A 130 7.65 5.68 8.38
N THR A 131 7.07 4.49 8.25
CA THR A 131 6.07 3.94 9.19
C THR A 131 6.71 3.14 10.33
N ARG A 132 7.45 3.80 11.25
CA ARG A 132 8.18 3.13 12.34
C ARG A 132 7.32 2.63 13.51
N ASN A 133 6.10 3.17 13.65
CA ASN A 133 5.13 2.76 14.68
C ASN A 133 4.24 1.59 14.24
N LEU A 134 4.55 0.99 13.09
CA LEU A 134 3.76 -0.08 12.51
C LEU A 134 3.76 -1.32 13.42
N ARG A 135 2.56 -1.82 13.74
CA ARG A 135 2.28 -3.01 14.54
C ARG A 135 1.80 -4.16 13.68
N THR A 136 1.03 -3.87 12.65
CA THR A 136 0.50 -4.87 11.71
C THR A 136 0.80 -4.45 10.28
N LEU A 137 1.42 -5.36 9.54
CA LEU A 137 1.71 -5.22 8.11
C LEU A 137 1.10 -6.40 7.35
N HIS A 138 0.17 -6.12 6.44
CA HIS A 138 -0.33 -7.10 5.49
C HIS A 138 0.08 -6.67 4.08
N MET A 139 0.74 -7.57 3.35
CA MET A 139 1.12 -7.37 1.95
C MET A 139 0.57 -8.52 1.11
N GLU A 140 -0.18 -8.17 0.07
CA GLU A 140 -0.74 -9.11 -0.89
C GLU A 140 -0.36 -8.71 -2.32
N THR A 141 0.18 -9.65 -3.10
CA THR A 141 0.50 -9.42 -4.52
C THR A 141 -0.28 -10.33 -5.44
N CYS A 142 -0.90 -9.81 -6.51
CA CYS A 142 -1.65 -10.65 -7.46
C CYS A 142 -0.80 -11.25 -8.58
N SER A 143 0.39 -10.68 -8.86
CA SER A 143 1.18 -11.06 -10.04
C SER A 143 2.11 -12.23 -9.75
N ASP A 144 2.00 -13.26 -10.59
CA ASP A 144 2.77 -14.50 -10.51
C ASP A 144 4.22 -14.32 -10.97
N LEU A 145 4.57 -13.18 -11.59
CA LEU A 145 5.84 -13.01 -12.30
C LEU A 145 6.80 -11.97 -11.67
N LYS A 146 6.36 -10.91 -10.98
CA LYS A 146 7.26 -9.78 -10.63
C LYS A 146 7.17 -9.18 -9.22
N GLY A 147 6.78 -9.94 -8.20
CA GLY A 147 6.91 -9.49 -6.79
C GLY A 147 8.35 -9.36 -6.27
N ALA A 148 9.31 -10.06 -6.88
CA ALA A 148 10.67 -10.18 -6.36
C ALA A 148 11.47 -8.85 -6.27
N PRO A 149 11.37 -7.91 -7.24
CA PRO A 149 12.04 -6.62 -7.15
C PRO A 149 11.65 -5.80 -5.92
N LEU A 150 10.39 -5.84 -5.47
CA LEU A 150 9.99 -5.13 -4.25
C LEU A 150 10.74 -5.68 -3.03
N PHE A 151 10.71 -7.00 -2.84
CA PHE A 151 11.37 -7.64 -1.69
C PHE A 151 12.88 -7.44 -1.72
N HIS A 152 13.48 -7.43 -2.91
CA HIS A 152 14.88 -7.09 -3.08
C HIS A 152 15.19 -5.66 -2.62
N ARG A 153 14.40 -4.66 -3.06
CA ARG A 153 14.57 -3.27 -2.62
C ARG A 153 14.34 -3.11 -1.12
N LEU A 154 13.31 -3.76 -0.58
CA LEU A 154 13.03 -3.73 0.85
C LEU A 154 14.19 -4.34 1.65
N ALA A 155 14.72 -5.49 1.23
CA ALA A 155 15.86 -6.14 1.85
C ALA A 155 17.08 -5.20 1.93
N LEU A 156 17.44 -4.56 0.82
CA LEU A 156 18.58 -3.65 0.70
C LEU A 156 18.45 -2.34 1.50
N SER A 157 17.25 -1.96 1.96
CA SER A 157 17.03 -0.73 2.73
C SER A 157 17.58 -0.85 4.17
N SER A 158 18.87 -0.60 4.38
CA SER A 158 19.58 -0.81 5.66
C SER A 158 18.97 -0.04 6.84
N ASP A 159 18.45 1.16 6.58
CA ASP A 159 17.99 2.09 7.62
C ASP A 159 16.53 1.83 8.05
N MET A 160 15.90 0.82 7.44
CA MET A 160 14.53 0.42 7.74
C MET A 160 14.49 -0.63 8.85
N ALA A 161 13.84 -0.28 9.96
CA ALA A 161 13.56 -1.17 11.07
C ALA A 161 12.13 -0.94 11.56
N TRP A 162 11.44 -2.03 11.93
CA TRP A 162 10.09 -1.97 12.51
C TRP A 162 10.10 -2.48 13.96
N PRO A 163 10.57 -1.66 14.90
CA PRO A 163 10.75 -2.08 16.31
C PRO A 163 9.44 -2.40 17.02
N GLN A 164 8.30 -2.04 16.43
CA GLN A 164 6.97 -2.26 17.01
C GLN A 164 6.13 -3.30 16.25
N LEU A 165 6.64 -3.84 15.13
CA LEU A 165 5.87 -4.76 14.29
C LEU A 165 5.64 -6.09 15.01
N ARG A 166 4.38 -6.42 15.27
CA ARG A 166 3.95 -7.64 15.96
C ARG A 166 3.39 -8.66 14.99
N GLU A 167 2.75 -8.21 13.93
CA GLU A 167 2.03 -9.07 13.00
C GLU A 167 2.47 -8.75 11.58
N LEU A 168 2.95 -9.78 10.87
CA LEU A 168 3.34 -9.72 9.47
C LEU A 168 2.58 -10.79 8.71
N SER A 169 1.79 -10.37 7.73
CA SER A 169 1.07 -11.25 6.81
C SER A 169 1.56 -11.01 5.40
N LEU A 170 2.11 -12.06 4.79
CA LEU A 170 2.53 -12.07 3.39
C LEU A 170 1.64 -13.04 2.63
N GLU A 171 0.93 -12.54 1.62
CA GLU A 171 0.02 -13.32 0.80
C GLU A 171 0.38 -13.22 -0.68
N ARG A 172 0.46 -14.38 -1.35
CA ARG A 172 0.76 -14.50 -2.79
C ARG A 172 2.07 -13.83 -3.21
N ILE A 173 3.03 -13.76 -2.29
CA ILE A 173 4.32 -13.07 -2.48
C ILE A 173 5.31 -13.93 -3.27
N ARG A 174 6.11 -13.27 -4.11
CA ARG A 174 7.29 -13.86 -4.77
C ARG A 174 8.56 -13.11 -4.35
N ALA A 175 9.57 -13.82 -3.85
CA ALA A 175 10.83 -13.22 -3.38
C ALA A 175 12.01 -14.19 -3.50
N ARG A 176 13.26 -13.70 -3.47
CA ARG A 176 14.43 -14.57 -3.24
C ARG A 176 14.51 -14.95 -1.76
N GLY A 177 15.09 -16.10 -1.45
CA GLY A 177 15.24 -16.57 -0.07
C GLY A 177 16.02 -15.58 0.81
N ASP A 178 17.13 -15.05 0.29
CA ASP A 178 17.97 -14.08 1.00
C ASP A 178 17.24 -12.75 1.21
N ASP A 179 16.55 -12.25 0.18
CA ASP A 179 15.76 -11.02 0.27
C ASP A 179 14.66 -11.14 1.33
N LEU A 180 13.94 -12.27 1.35
CA LEU A 180 12.91 -12.53 2.35
C LEU A 180 13.52 -12.63 3.76
N THR A 181 14.67 -13.28 3.89
CA THR A 181 15.38 -13.40 5.18
C THR A 181 15.80 -12.02 5.71
N MET A 182 16.45 -11.21 4.87
CA MET A 182 16.84 -9.84 5.19
C MET A 182 15.64 -8.94 5.51
N PHE A 183 14.53 -9.12 4.81
CA PHE A 183 13.27 -8.43 5.09
C PHE A 183 12.73 -8.79 6.49
N LEU A 184 12.65 -10.08 6.82
CA LEU A 184 12.15 -10.55 8.12
C LEU A 184 13.03 -10.10 9.29
N GLN A 185 14.34 -9.97 9.08
CA GLN A 185 15.28 -9.47 10.09
C GLN A 185 14.93 -8.05 10.58
N LYS A 186 14.28 -7.22 9.76
CA LYS A 186 13.88 -5.85 10.13
C LYS A 186 12.84 -5.79 11.26
N SER A 187 12.14 -6.88 11.51
CA SER A 187 11.11 -7.03 12.54
C SER A 187 11.42 -8.13 13.56
N GLN A 188 12.61 -8.75 13.51
CA GLN A 188 12.90 -9.98 14.25
C GLN A 188 12.68 -9.86 15.78
N GLN A 189 12.93 -8.69 16.37
CA GLN A 189 12.86 -8.50 17.82
C GLN A 189 11.43 -8.33 18.35
N SER A 190 10.51 -7.87 17.50
CA SER A 190 9.15 -7.48 17.86
C SER A 190 8.08 -8.44 17.35
N LEU A 191 8.38 -9.17 16.26
CA LEU A 191 7.41 -10.01 15.55
C LEU A 191 6.90 -11.15 16.43
N ARG A 192 5.58 -11.29 16.49
CA ARG A 192 4.86 -12.32 17.26
C ARG A 192 4.07 -13.26 16.37
N VAL A 193 3.51 -12.74 15.29
CA VAL A 193 2.71 -13.50 14.32
C VAL A 193 3.32 -13.32 12.94
N LEU A 194 3.66 -14.44 12.31
CA LEU A 194 4.08 -14.50 10.92
C LEU A 194 3.10 -15.39 10.16
N SER A 195 2.39 -14.81 9.21
CA SER A 195 1.45 -15.50 8.34
C SER A 195 1.97 -15.50 6.92
N LEU A 196 2.20 -16.69 6.38
CA LEU A 196 2.74 -16.90 5.04
C LEU A 196 1.73 -17.70 4.22
N HIS A 197 1.14 -17.07 3.22
CA HIS A 197 0.16 -17.69 2.33
C HIS A 197 0.63 -17.58 0.90
N PHE A 198 0.71 -18.71 0.18
CA PHE A 198 1.13 -18.76 -1.23
C PHE A 198 2.47 -18.06 -1.52
N ILE A 199 3.50 -18.35 -0.74
CA ILE A 199 4.84 -17.79 -0.95
C ILE A 199 5.60 -18.57 -2.03
N ARG A 200 6.14 -17.86 -3.01
CA ARG A 200 7.00 -18.41 -4.06
C ARG A 200 8.44 -17.93 -3.88
N ILE A 201 9.30 -18.82 -3.40
CA ILE A 201 10.74 -18.56 -3.27
C ILE A 201 11.41 -18.79 -4.63
N ILE A 202 12.16 -17.80 -5.10
CA ILE A 202 13.02 -17.92 -6.28
C ILE A 202 14.41 -18.34 -5.81
N SER A 203 14.89 -19.46 -6.32
CA SER A 203 16.29 -19.87 -6.22
C SER A 203 16.95 -19.77 -7.58
N SER A 204 18.19 -19.30 -7.61
CA SER A 204 19.04 -19.37 -8.79
C SER A 204 19.65 -20.77 -8.90
N LYS A 205 20.09 -21.18 -10.10
CA LYS A 205 20.82 -22.46 -10.27
C LYS A 205 22.14 -22.52 -9.52
N GLU A 206 22.67 -21.37 -9.10
CA GLU A 206 23.92 -21.25 -8.34
C GLU A 206 23.72 -21.61 -6.86
N ASP A 207 22.49 -21.51 -6.36
CA ASP A 207 22.11 -21.79 -4.96
C ASP A 207 21.93 -23.30 -4.67
N LEU A 208 22.01 -24.15 -5.70
CA LEU A 208 21.79 -25.60 -5.64
C LEU A 208 23.09 -26.43 -5.74
N LYS A 209 24.25 -25.78 -5.61
CA LYS A 209 25.57 -26.42 -5.69
C LYS A 209 26.20 -26.65 -4.32
#